data_AF-A0A925NWL1-F1
#
_entry.id   AF-A0A925NWL1-F1
#
_cell.length_a   1.000
_cell.length_b   1.000
_cell.length_c   1.000
_cell.angle_alpha   90.00
_cell.angle_beta   90.00
_cell.angle_gamma   90.00
#
_symmetry.space_group_name_H-M   'P 1'
#
loop_
_entity.id
_entity.type
_entity.pdbx_description
1 polymer ?
#
loop_
_entity_poly.entity_id
_entity_poly.type
_entity_poly.pdbx_seq_one_letter_code
_entity_poly.pdbx_strand_id
1 'polypeptide(L)'
;MRHLRLRRWCRAAVVMAVVVSFNSSCSEDEVILPDYAGSWEAVASVQGASGYTQIKDIMTFTETGFTSLSQVEQPVSKWTDFASMEGTMEVHGDIMSIMVTEIGISSISGINGQPTGIITSYKKGTAEYDALFAKLGESKNFESKFTVSGTKLTLQTDKNNDGDYLDDLETIVYTKK
;
A
#
# COMPACT_ATOMS: atom_id res chain seq x y z
N MET A 1 63.43 -29.88 -47.37
CA MET A 1 62.07 -29.47 -47.80
C MET A 1 61.06 -30.32 -47.05
N ARG A 2 60.22 -29.68 -46.22
CA ARG A 2 59.24 -30.31 -45.32
C ARG A 2 57.93 -30.55 -46.06
N HIS A 3 57.42 -31.76 -46.00
CA HIS A 3 56.00 -32.08 -46.09
C HIS A 3 55.61 -32.91 -44.86
N LEU A 4 54.32 -32.85 -44.48
CA LEU A 4 53.61 -33.57 -43.40
C LEU A 4 53.65 -32.82 -42.04
N ARG A 5 52.55 -32.61 -41.31
CA ARG A 5 51.21 -33.21 -41.28
C ARG A 5 50.17 -32.19 -40.78
N LEU A 6 49.17 -31.89 -41.60
CA LEU A 6 47.97 -31.13 -41.22
C LEU A 6 46.83 -32.12 -40.96
N ARG A 7 46.82 -32.83 -39.82
CA ARG A 7 45.74 -33.83 -39.56
C ARG A 7 45.40 -34.14 -38.11
N ARG A 8 45.78 -33.31 -37.13
CA ARG A 8 45.52 -33.61 -35.70
C ARG A 8 44.78 -32.54 -34.89
N TRP A 9 44.34 -31.46 -35.51
CA TRP A 9 43.82 -30.30 -34.75
C TRP A 9 42.30 -30.08 -34.79
N CYS A 10 41.51 -30.95 -35.44
CA CYS A 10 40.05 -30.76 -35.54
C CYS A 10 39.22 -31.59 -34.55
N ARG A 11 39.82 -32.44 -33.70
CA ARG A 11 39.05 -33.28 -32.75
C ARG A 11 38.95 -32.72 -31.33
N ALA A 12 39.74 -31.70 -30.98
CA ALA A 12 39.71 -31.10 -29.64
C ALA A 12 38.67 -29.98 -29.48
N ALA A 13 38.17 -29.40 -30.58
CA ALA A 13 37.25 -28.26 -30.52
C ALA A 13 35.76 -28.63 -30.32
N VAL A 14 35.38 -29.89 -30.51
CA VAL A 14 33.96 -30.32 -30.46
C VAL A 14 33.51 -30.75 -29.05
N VAL A 15 34.45 -31.11 -28.16
CA VAL A 15 34.11 -31.53 -26.78
C VAL A 15 33.99 -30.33 -25.82
N MET A 16 34.51 -29.16 -26.20
CA MET A 16 34.48 -27.94 -25.38
C MET A 16 33.30 -27.02 -25.71
N ALA A 17 32.23 -27.54 -26.34
CA ALA A 17 31.00 -26.79 -26.64
C ALA A 17 29.77 -27.30 -25.89
N VAL A 18 29.85 -28.44 -25.19
CA VAL A 18 28.69 -29.09 -24.55
C VAL A 18 28.59 -28.81 -23.04
N VAL A 19 29.62 -28.22 -22.42
CA VAL A 19 29.63 -27.98 -20.96
C VAL A 19 29.13 -26.57 -20.58
N VAL A 20 28.93 -25.67 -21.56
CA VAL A 20 28.45 -24.30 -21.28
C VAL A 20 26.92 -24.18 -21.33
N SER A 21 26.21 -25.23 -21.76
CA SER A 21 24.76 -25.19 -22.00
C SER A 21 23.87 -25.51 -20.80
N PHE A 22 24.44 -25.81 -19.63
CA PHE A 22 23.67 -26.23 -18.45
C PHE A 22 23.80 -25.32 -17.22
N ASN A 23 24.22 -24.06 -17.42
CA ASN A 23 23.96 -22.99 -16.44
C ASN A 23 22.84 -22.09 -16.95
N SER A 24 21.75 -22.68 -17.44
CA SER A 24 20.43 -22.06 -17.34
C SER A 24 20.10 -22.03 -15.85
N SER A 25 20.78 -21.14 -15.13
CA SER A 25 20.35 -20.66 -13.83
C SER A 25 18.96 -20.13 -14.08
N CYS A 26 17.98 -20.94 -13.72
CA CYS A 26 16.63 -20.53 -13.42
C CYS A 26 16.80 -19.52 -12.27
N SER A 27 17.16 -18.28 -12.57
CA SER A 27 16.87 -17.19 -11.67
C SER A 27 15.36 -17.22 -11.57
N GLU A 28 14.86 -17.66 -10.42
CA GLU A 28 13.51 -17.31 -10.02
C GLU A 28 13.40 -15.81 -10.32
N ASP A 29 12.58 -15.44 -11.29
CA ASP A 29 12.34 -14.05 -11.61
C ASP A 29 11.83 -13.43 -10.31
N GLU A 30 12.70 -12.73 -9.58
CA GLU A 30 12.30 -11.96 -8.42
C GLU A 30 11.23 -11.02 -8.92
N VAL A 31 10.00 -11.22 -8.45
CA VAL A 31 8.90 -10.33 -8.76
C VAL A 31 9.28 -8.97 -8.19
N ILE A 32 9.73 -8.07 -9.06
CA ILE A 32 10.08 -6.69 -8.69
C ILE A 32 8.77 -6.00 -8.38
N LEU A 33 8.43 -5.94 -7.09
CA LEU A 33 7.26 -5.23 -6.61
C LEU A 33 7.49 -3.71 -6.71
N PRO A 34 6.46 -2.91 -7.00
CA PRO A 34 6.56 -1.45 -6.96
C PRO A 34 6.97 -0.96 -5.57
N ASP A 35 7.75 0.13 -5.50
CA ASP A 35 8.29 0.65 -4.24
C ASP A 35 7.21 1.04 -3.21
N TYR A 36 6.04 1.44 -3.69
CA TYR A 36 4.89 1.78 -2.83
C TYR A 36 4.23 0.55 -2.21
N ALA A 37 4.44 -0.65 -2.77
CA ALA A 37 3.76 -1.86 -2.33
C ALA A 37 4.23 -2.31 -0.93
N GLY A 38 3.31 -2.86 -0.15
CA GLY A 38 3.51 -3.30 1.22
C GLY A 38 2.76 -2.44 2.25
N SER A 39 3.12 -2.62 3.51
CA SER A 39 2.41 -2.02 4.65
C SER A 39 3.16 -0.81 5.22
N TRP A 40 2.37 0.21 5.55
CA TRP A 40 2.83 1.52 5.98
C TRP A 40 1.97 1.99 7.16
N GLU A 41 2.57 2.66 8.14
CA GLU A 41 1.85 3.19 9.29
C GLU A 41 2.15 4.66 9.55
N ALA A 42 1.13 5.40 9.97
CA ALA A 42 1.23 6.78 10.44
C ALA A 42 0.51 6.89 11.80
N VAL A 43 1.04 7.69 12.70
CA VAL A 43 0.41 7.98 13.99
C VAL A 43 0.25 9.49 14.13
N ALA A 44 -0.98 9.92 14.38
CA ALA A 44 -1.33 11.33 14.56
C ALA A 44 -1.98 11.54 15.93
N SER A 45 -1.67 12.66 16.58
CA SER A 45 -2.35 13.10 17.80
C SER A 45 -3.49 14.04 17.43
N VAL A 46 -4.71 13.67 17.80
CA VAL A 46 -5.92 14.45 17.55
C VAL A 46 -6.41 15.04 18.87
N GLN A 47 -6.72 16.33 18.88
CA GLN A 47 -7.28 16.99 20.05
C GLN A 47 -8.78 16.71 20.15
N GLY A 48 -9.19 16.06 21.24
CA GLY A 48 -10.58 15.82 21.62
C GLY A 48 -11.01 16.62 22.85
N ALA A 49 -12.27 16.45 23.25
CA ALA A 49 -12.87 17.17 24.38
C ALA A 49 -12.17 16.87 25.73
N SER A 50 -11.57 15.69 25.87
CA SER A 50 -10.91 15.21 27.09
C SER A 50 -9.37 15.26 27.04
N GLY A 51 -8.78 15.90 26.02
CA GLY A 51 -7.34 15.94 25.82
C GLY A 51 -6.94 15.42 24.44
N TYR A 52 -5.70 14.95 24.31
CA TYR A 52 -5.21 14.35 23.06
C TYR A 52 -5.46 12.85 23.02
N THR A 53 -5.86 12.35 21.86
CA THR A 53 -5.99 10.92 21.54
C THR A 53 -5.14 10.62 20.33
N GLN A 54 -4.41 9.49 20.34
CA GLN A 54 -3.68 9.06 19.16
C GLN A 54 -4.58 8.24 18.23
N ILE A 55 -4.44 8.50 16.93
CA ILE A 55 -5.00 7.71 15.86
C ILE A 55 -3.81 7.12 15.10
N LYS A 56 -3.84 5.80 14.89
CA LYS A 56 -2.91 5.09 14.04
C LYS A 56 -3.62 4.70 12.77
N ASP A 57 -3.05 5.03 11.63
CA ASP A 57 -3.49 4.58 10.33
C ASP A 57 -2.50 3.56 9.78
N ILE A 58 -3.01 2.44 9.26
CA ILE A 58 -2.23 1.36 8.66
C ILE A 58 -2.75 1.16 7.24
N MET A 59 -1.91 1.49 6.27
CA MET A 59 -2.20 1.34 4.85
C MET A 59 -1.39 0.18 4.28
N THR A 60 -2.05 -0.72 3.56
CA THR A 60 -1.37 -1.78 2.80
C THR A 60 -1.71 -1.63 1.33
N PHE A 61 -0.68 -1.44 0.50
CA PHE A 61 -0.81 -1.34 -0.95
C PHE A 61 -0.34 -2.62 -1.63
N THR A 62 -1.09 -3.03 -2.65
CA THR A 62 -0.71 -4.05 -3.63
C THR A 62 -0.62 -3.39 -5.01
N GLU A 63 -0.35 -4.13 -6.07
CA GLU A 63 -0.29 -3.55 -7.44
C GLU A 63 -1.64 -2.99 -7.92
N THR A 64 -2.76 -3.54 -7.44
CA THR A 64 -4.10 -3.27 -8.00
C THR A 64 -5.14 -2.86 -6.95
N GLY A 65 -4.78 -2.89 -5.67
CA GLY A 65 -5.68 -2.55 -4.59
C GLY A 65 -4.97 -2.14 -3.31
N PHE A 66 -5.76 -1.68 -2.36
CA PHE A 66 -5.29 -1.24 -1.06
C PHE A 66 -6.24 -1.68 0.06
N THR A 67 -5.72 -1.70 1.28
CA THR A 67 -6.51 -1.71 2.51
C THR A 67 -6.03 -0.63 3.45
N SER A 68 -6.95 -0.10 4.24
CA SER A 68 -6.72 0.88 5.31
C SER A 68 -7.34 0.34 6.60
N LEU A 69 -6.64 0.49 7.71
CA LEU A 69 -7.15 0.24 9.05
C LEU A 69 -6.75 1.41 9.95
N SER A 70 -7.74 2.16 10.41
CA SER A 70 -7.57 3.18 11.44
C SER A 70 -7.87 2.60 12.82
N GLN A 71 -6.96 2.82 13.76
CA GLN A 71 -7.05 2.41 15.16
C GLN A 71 -6.99 3.63 16.07
N VAL A 72 -7.73 3.58 17.17
CA VAL A 72 -7.73 4.62 18.21
C VAL A 72 -7.03 4.09 19.46
N GLU A 73 -6.18 4.91 20.06
CA GLU A 73 -5.57 4.60 21.35
C GLU A 73 -6.61 4.65 22.48
N GLN A 74 -6.77 3.54 23.19
CA GLN A 74 -7.57 3.42 24.41
C GLN A 74 -6.72 3.70 25.66
N PRO A 75 -7.35 4.00 26.81
CA PRO A 75 -6.68 3.97 28.10
C PRO A 75 -5.87 2.67 28.27
N VAL A 76 -4.68 2.78 28.88
CA VAL A 76 -3.69 1.69 29.01
C VAL A 76 -2.98 1.31 27.69
N SER A 77 -2.90 2.26 26.75
CA SER A 77 -2.13 2.16 25.49
C SER A 77 -2.45 0.93 24.64
N LYS A 78 -3.74 0.55 24.62
CA LYS A 78 -4.26 -0.48 23.72
C LYS A 78 -4.80 0.17 22.45
N TRP A 79 -4.40 -0.33 21.29
CA TRP A 79 -4.99 0.07 20.02
C TRP A 79 -6.29 -0.70 19.78
N THR A 80 -7.35 0.01 19.39
CA THR A 80 -8.65 -0.58 19.04
C THR A 80 -9.06 -0.15 17.65
N ASP A 81 -9.47 -1.11 16.84
CA ASP A 81 -9.94 -0.90 15.47
C ASP A 81 -11.18 -0.01 15.45
N PHE A 82 -11.11 1.04 14.63
CA PHE A 82 -12.12 2.09 14.56
C PHE A 82 -12.78 2.16 13.18
N ALA A 83 -11.99 2.16 12.12
CA ALA A 83 -12.49 2.23 10.75
C ALA A 83 -11.60 1.42 9.82
N SER A 84 -12.16 0.94 8.72
CA SER A 84 -11.40 0.30 7.66
C SER A 84 -11.89 0.74 6.29
N MET A 85 -11.01 0.65 5.31
CA MET A 85 -11.36 0.78 3.90
C MET A 85 -10.64 -0.30 3.09
N GLU A 86 -11.26 -0.73 2.01
CA GLU A 86 -10.68 -1.60 1.00
C GLU A 86 -11.07 -1.05 -0.36
N GLY A 87 -10.19 -1.19 -1.34
CA GLY A 87 -10.51 -0.75 -2.68
C GLY A 87 -9.50 -1.17 -3.73
N THR A 88 -9.78 -0.71 -4.94
CA THR A 88 -8.90 -0.84 -6.09
C THR A 88 -8.08 0.41 -6.28
N MET A 89 -6.93 0.27 -6.93
CA MET A 89 -6.07 1.39 -7.30
C MET A 89 -5.45 1.16 -8.67
N GLU A 90 -5.16 2.26 -9.34
CA GLU A 90 -4.36 2.30 -10.55
C GLU A 90 -3.22 3.32 -10.33
N VAL A 91 -2.02 3.01 -10.83
CA VAL A 91 -0.85 3.87 -10.66
C VAL A 91 -0.28 4.27 -12.01
N HIS A 92 -0.18 5.58 -12.23
CA HIS A 92 0.37 6.18 -13.44
C HIS A 92 1.44 7.21 -13.05
N GLY A 93 2.71 6.81 -13.17
CA GLY A 93 3.82 7.64 -12.69
C GLY A 93 3.81 7.72 -11.16
N ASP A 94 3.72 8.94 -10.64
CA ASP A 94 3.64 9.27 -9.21
C ASP A 94 2.20 9.52 -8.72
N ILE A 95 1.20 9.29 -9.57
CA ILE A 95 -0.22 9.45 -9.23
C ILE A 95 -0.85 8.08 -9.00
N MET A 96 -1.52 7.94 -7.86
CA MET A 96 -2.35 6.80 -7.49
C MET A 96 -3.83 7.21 -7.53
N SER A 97 -4.59 6.63 -8.44
CA SER A 97 -6.04 6.81 -8.52
C SER A 97 -6.72 5.70 -7.71
N ILE A 98 -7.44 6.08 -6.66
CA ILE A 98 -8.02 5.15 -5.68
C ILE A 98 -9.55 5.12 -5.83
N MET A 99 -10.13 3.93 -5.74
CA MET A 99 -11.58 3.71 -5.65
C MET A 99 -11.88 2.80 -4.47
N VAL A 100 -12.60 3.31 -3.47
CA VAL A 100 -13.01 2.52 -2.31
C VAL A 100 -14.15 1.59 -2.72
N THR A 101 -14.00 0.28 -2.49
CA THR A 101 -15.03 -0.73 -2.78
C THR A 101 -15.72 -1.26 -1.52
N GLU A 102 -15.11 -1.08 -0.36
CA GLU A 102 -15.68 -1.45 0.93
C GLU A 102 -15.23 -0.45 2.01
N ILE A 103 -16.14 -0.05 2.88
CA ILE A 103 -15.86 0.81 4.04
C ILE A 103 -16.45 0.19 5.30
N GLY A 104 -15.69 0.21 6.38
CA GLY A 104 -16.08 -0.35 7.66
C GLY A 104 -15.95 0.66 8.79
N ILE A 105 -16.86 0.56 9.76
CA ILE A 105 -16.78 1.33 11.00
C ILE A 105 -17.08 0.45 12.21
N SER A 106 -16.35 0.72 13.28
CA SER A 106 -16.50 0.06 14.58
C SER A 106 -17.75 0.58 15.28
N SER A 107 -18.50 -0.33 15.89
CA SER A 107 -19.61 0.09 16.76
C SER A 107 -19.07 0.82 18.00
N ILE A 108 -19.78 1.84 18.46
CA ILE A 108 -19.43 2.56 19.69
C ILE A 108 -20.12 1.90 20.88
N SER A 109 -19.34 1.60 21.92
CA SER A 109 -19.84 1.06 23.18
C SER A 109 -20.66 2.12 23.92
N GLY A 110 -21.91 1.79 24.24
CA GLY A 110 -22.79 2.66 25.02
C GLY A 110 -22.35 2.85 26.48
N ILE A 111 -21.37 2.08 26.97
CA ILE A 111 -20.90 2.15 28.35
C ILE A 111 -19.88 3.28 28.54
N ASN A 112 -18.95 3.43 27.59
CA ASN A 112 -17.81 4.32 27.71
C ASN A 112 -17.59 5.23 26.49
N GLY A 113 -18.46 5.15 25.48
CA GLY A 113 -18.35 5.96 24.26
C GLY A 113 -17.16 5.60 23.37
N GLN A 114 -16.49 4.47 23.61
CA GLN A 114 -15.30 4.04 22.88
C GLN A 114 -15.64 3.05 21.77
N PRO A 115 -14.84 2.97 20.69
CA PRO A 115 -14.96 1.91 19.70
C PRO A 115 -14.86 0.52 20.34
N THR A 116 -15.69 -0.41 19.89
CA THR A 116 -15.71 -1.80 20.38
C THR A 116 -14.57 -2.66 19.81
N GLY A 117 -13.98 -2.21 18.69
CA GLY A 117 -13.00 -2.98 17.91
C GLY A 117 -13.63 -3.92 16.89
N ILE A 118 -14.95 -4.04 16.85
CA ILE A 118 -15.67 -4.89 15.89
C ILE A 118 -16.13 -4.02 14.73
N ILE A 119 -15.43 -4.14 13.60
CA ILE A 119 -15.76 -3.43 12.37
C ILE A 119 -16.91 -4.13 11.65
N THR A 120 -17.94 -3.35 11.30
CA THR A 120 -18.97 -3.77 10.35
C THR A 120 -18.69 -3.10 9.01
N SER A 121 -18.51 -3.91 7.97
CA SER A 121 -18.21 -3.46 6.61
C SER A 121 -19.45 -3.34 5.73
N TYR A 122 -19.42 -2.34 4.83
CA TYR A 122 -20.44 -2.08 3.83
C TYR A 122 -19.78 -1.98 2.46
N LYS A 123 -20.34 -2.71 1.48
CA LYS A 123 -19.78 -2.80 0.12
C LYS A 123 -20.38 -1.76 -0.80
N LYS A 124 -19.59 -1.36 -1.80
CA LYS A 124 -20.04 -0.50 -2.90
C LYS A 124 -21.34 -1.03 -3.50
N GLY A 125 -22.32 -0.14 -3.65
CA GLY A 125 -23.65 -0.45 -4.17
C GLY A 125 -24.71 -0.73 -3.10
N THR A 126 -24.37 -0.72 -1.81
CA THR A 126 -25.36 -0.71 -0.73
C THR A 126 -25.68 0.71 -0.25
N ALA A 127 -26.87 0.90 0.31
CA ALA A 127 -27.30 2.20 0.82
C ALA A 127 -26.43 2.65 2.02
N GLU A 128 -25.99 1.72 2.85
CA GLU A 128 -25.14 1.98 4.01
C GLU A 128 -23.75 2.46 3.60
N TYR A 129 -23.18 1.92 2.53
CA TYR A 129 -21.92 2.38 1.96
C TYR A 129 -22.04 3.86 1.54
N ASP A 130 -23.08 4.21 0.78
CA ASP A 130 -23.29 5.59 0.32
C ASP A 130 -23.57 6.55 1.48
N ALA A 131 -24.39 6.13 2.44
CA ALA A 131 -24.72 6.92 3.63
C ALA A 131 -23.50 7.18 4.51
N LEU A 132 -22.58 6.21 4.63
CA LEU A 132 -21.39 6.37 5.46
C LEU A 132 -20.42 7.39 4.86
N PHE A 133 -20.18 7.36 3.55
CA PHE A 133 -19.38 8.39 2.86
C PHE A 133 -20.01 9.78 3.00
N ALA A 134 -21.32 9.90 2.80
CA ALA A 134 -22.03 11.17 2.97
C ALA A 134 -21.92 11.72 4.40
N LYS A 135 -21.90 10.85 5.41
CA LYS A 135 -21.74 11.22 6.82
C LYS A 135 -20.30 11.66 7.14
N LEU A 136 -19.31 10.98 6.59
CA LEU A 136 -17.89 11.27 6.83
C LEU A 136 -17.41 12.49 6.04
N GLY A 137 -18.09 12.84 4.94
CA GLY A 137 -17.66 13.90 4.03
C GLY A 137 -16.45 13.49 3.19
N GLU A 138 -16.21 12.18 3.06
CA GLU A 138 -15.08 11.62 2.33
C GLU A 138 -15.47 11.29 0.89
N SER A 139 -14.49 11.33 -0.01
CA SER A 139 -14.66 10.95 -1.41
C SER A 139 -14.51 9.44 -1.60
N LYS A 140 -15.38 8.85 -2.44
CA LYS A 140 -15.32 7.42 -2.80
C LYS A 140 -14.21 7.11 -3.80
N ASN A 141 -13.86 8.11 -4.59
CA ASN A 141 -12.77 8.08 -5.56
C ASN A 141 -11.94 9.34 -5.35
N PHE A 142 -10.63 9.19 -5.32
CA PHE A 142 -9.71 10.30 -5.12
C PHE A 142 -8.36 9.96 -5.74
N GLU A 143 -7.57 10.98 -5.98
CA GLU A 143 -6.20 10.83 -6.46
C GLU A 143 -5.22 11.27 -5.39
N SER A 144 -4.15 10.51 -5.25
CA SER A 144 -3.05 10.83 -4.35
C SER A 144 -1.74 10.83 -5.12
N LYS A 145 -0.97 11.91 -5.02
CA LYS A 145 0.44 11.88 -5.39
C LYS A 145 1.22 11.14 -4.32
N PHE A 146 2.12 10.27 -4.72
CA PHE A 146 2.94 9.51 -3.78
C PHE A 146 4.42 9.68 -4.07
N THR A 147 5.23 9.56 -3.01
CA THR A 147 6.69 9.50 -3.12
C THR A 147 7.22 8.55 -2.07
N VAL A 148 8.09 7.64 -2.49
CA VAL A 148 8.79 6.69 -1.61
C VAL A 148 10.24 7.10 -1.48
N SER A 149 10.73 7.20 -0.24
CA SER A 149 12.14 7.48 0.06
C SER A 149 12.59 6.64 1.25
N GLY A 150 13.29 5.54 0.97
CA GLY A 150 13.74 4.59 1.99
C GLY A 150 12.55 3.95 2.70
N THR A 151 12.44 4.16 4.01
CA THR A 151 11.34 3.61 4.83
C THR A 151 10.14 4.54 4.95
N LYS A 152 10.05 5.61 4.15
CA LYS A 152 8.96 6.58 4.20
C LYS A 152 8.16 6.60 2.90
N LEU A 153 6.85 6.59 3.06
CA LEU A 153 5.87 6.86 2.00
C LEU A 153 5.19 8.18 2.33
N THR A 154 5.22 9.13 1.41
CA THR A 154 4.45 10.38 1.52
C THR A 154 3.28 10.29 0.56
N LEU A 155 2.06 10.50 1.06
CA LEU A 155 0.85 10.62 0.26
C LEU A 155 0.32 12.04 0.37
N GLN A 156 0.04 12.66 -0.77
CA GLN A 156 -0.62 13.96 -0.88
C GLN A 156 -1.95 13.72 -1.59
N THR A 157 -3.06 13.87 -0.87
CA THR A 157 -4.40 13.60 -1.41
C THR A 157 -5.12 14.91 -1.62
N ASP A 158 -5.50 15.18 -2.87
CA ASP A 158 -6.32 16.34 -3.23
C ASP A 158 -7.74 16.10 -2.73
N LYS A 159 -8.06 16.65 -1.55
CA LYS A 159 -9.33 16.37 -0.85
C LYS A 159 -10.46 17.25 -1.34
N ASN A 160 -10.14 18.45 -1.82
CA ASN A 160 -11.11 19.43 -2.31
C ASN A 160 -11.29 19.35 -3.84
N ASN A 161 -10.49 18.51 -4.51
CA ASN A 161 -10.47 18.26 -5.95
C ASN A 161 -10.23 19.55 -6.77
N ASP A 162 -9.37 20.44 -6.27
CA ASP A 162 -8.99 21.68 -6.96
C ASP A 162 -7.66 21.57 -7.74
N GLY A 163 -6.98 20.43 -7.64
CA GLY A 163 -5.71 20.15 -8.30
C GLY A 163 -4.48 20.71 -7.59
N ASP A 164 -4.66 21.43 -6.48
CA ASP A 164 -3.61 21.72 -5.52
C ASP A 164 -3.44 20.53 -4.56
N TYR A 165 -2.20 20.23 -4.19
CA TYR A 165 -1.86 19.14 -3.27
C TYR A 165 -1.06 19.66 -2.06
N LEU A 166 -0.96 20.99 -1.95
CA LEU A 166 -0.17 21.68 -0.96
C LEU A 166 -1.03 22.24 0.18
N ASP A 167 -2.35 22.00 0.17
CA ASP A 167 -3.20 22.45 1.25
C ASP A 167 -2.79 21.78 2.58
N ASP A 168 -2.86 22.57 3.65
CA ASP A 168 -2.66 22.04 5.00
C ASP A 168 -3.70 20.92 5.24
N LEU A 169 -3.24 19.76 5.74
CA LEU A 169 -4.01 18.51 5.97
C LEU A 169 -4.15 17.54 4.78
N GLU A 170 -3.49 17.81 3.65
CA GLU A 170 -3.49 16.91 2.48
C GLU A 170 -2.30 15.96 2.42
N THR A 171 -1.24 16.26 3.16
CA THR A 171 -0.02 15.44 3.19
C THR A 171 0.04 14.55 4.44
N ILE A 172 0.22 13.24 4.23
CA ILE A 172 0.46 12.25 5.29
C ILE A 172 1.78 11.54 5.00
N VAL A 173 2.63 11.42 6.02
CA VAL A 173 3.89 10.67 5.95
C VAL A 173 3.76 9.39 6.75
N TYR A 174 3.82 8.27 6.05
CA TYR A 174 3.84 6.93 6.62
C TYR A 174 5.26 6.39 6.73
N THR A 175 5.45 5.46 7.66
CA THR A 175 6.68 4.69 7.86
C THR A 175 6.43 3.22 7.54
N LYS A 176 7.39 2.54 6.91
CA LYS A 176 7.30 1.11 6.59
C LYS A 176 7.11 0.31 7.88
N LYS A 177 6.13 -0.60 7.88
CA LYS A 177 5.82 -1.50 9.00
C LYS A 177 6.66 -2.77 8.97
#